data_AF-A0A561SA25-F1
#
_entry.id   AF-A0A561SA25-F1
#
_cell.length_a   1.000
_cell.length_b   1.000
_cell.length_c   1.000
_cell.angle_alpha   90.00
_cell.angle_beta   90.00
_cell.angle_gamma   90.00
#
_symmetry.space_group_name_H-M   'P 1'
#
loop_
_entity.id
_entity.type
_entity.pdbx_description
1 polymer ?
#
loop_
_entity_poly.entity_id
_entity_poly.type
_entity_poly.pdbx_seq_one_letter_code
_entity_poly.pdbx_strand_id
1 'polypeptide(L)'
;MLRMIIKPTQAEVEAVLTAPDAGPLSMTEIAYRVALLQGVDPGDLVTSDQIQKAVSHYTLKNLLAAMTVNGLAVRTSAFRRGQNRPVWESREAHAARMQAEDEQRQAALMAKAQHGAWAELAARHDEEYAELLAVHLAALAPAGSA
;
A
#
# COMPACT_ATOMS: atom_id res chain seq x y z
N MET A 1 -2.38 -41.44 17.48
CA MET A 1 -2.79 -40.10 17.96
C MET A 1 -3.39 -39.34 16.78
N LEU A 2 -4.65 -38.93 16.88
CA LEU A 2 -5.28 -38.05 15.88
C LEU A 2 -4.73 -36.64 16.10
N ARG A 3 -4.06 -36.07 15.10
CA ARG A 3 -3.66 -34.66 15.12
C ARG A 3 -4.94 -33.82 15.01
N MET A 4 -5.22 -33.01 16.03
CA MET A 4 -6.37 -32.11 16.04
C MET A 4 -6.29 -31.16 14.84
N ILE A 5 -7.33 -31.13 14.01
CA ILE A 5 -7.44 -30.18 12.89
C ILE A 5 -8.16 -28.93 13.40
N ILE A 6 -7.51 -27.78 13.29
CA ILE A 6 -8.05 -26.47 13.62
C ILE A 6 -9.13 -26.13 12.60
N LYS A 7 -10.34 -25.89 13.09
CA LYS A 7 -11.46 -25.39 12.29
C LYS A 7 -11.57 -23.90 12.58
N PRO A 8 -10.99 -23.03 11.72
CA PRO A 8 -10.98 -21.60 11.97
C PRO A 8 -12.41 -21.07 12.04
N THR A 9 -12.67 -20.15 12.96
CA THR A 9 -13.95 -19.41 13.02
C THR A 9 -13.85 -18.09 12.24
N GLN A 10 -15.00 -17.51 11.87
CA GLN A 10 -15.02 -16.20 11.22
C GLN A 10 -14.36 -15.13 12.11
N ALA A 11 -14.64 -15.14 13.41
CA ALA A 11 -14.10 -14.17 14.36
C ALA A 11 -12.56 -14.24 14.46
N GLU A 12 -11.99 -15.45 14.40
CA GLU A 12 -10.53 -15.62 14.37
C GLU A 12 -9.91 -15.06 13.09
N VAL A 13 -10.53 -15.33 11.94
CA VAL A 13 -10.04 -14.81 10.65
C VAL A 13 -10.16 -13.28 10.63
N GLU A 14 -11.24 -12.73 11.16
CA GLU A 14 -11.45 -11.29 11.27
C GLU A 14 -10.40 -10.65 12.20
N ALA A 15 -10.16 -11.23 13.37
CA ALA A 15 -9.12 -10.76 14.29
C ALA A 15 -7.72 -10.76 13.65
N VAL A 16 -7.42 -11.74 12.78
CA VAL A 16 -6.17 -11.76 12.02
C VAL A 16 -6.09 -10.64 10.98
N LEU A 17 -7.20 -10.31 10.32
CA LEU A 17 -7.26 -9.30 9.27
C LEU A 17 -7.34 -7.86 9.81
N THR A 18 -7.81 -7.67 11.04
CA THR A 18 -7.90 -6.36 11.71
C THR A 18 -6.76 -6.09 12.69
N ALA A 19 -5.79 -7.01 12.80
CA ALA A 19 -4.61 -6.81 13.64
C ALA A 19 -3.85 -5.53 13.21
N PRO A 20 -3.21 -4.79 14.15
CA PRO A 20 -2.59 -3.50 13.84
C PRO A 20 -1.46 -3.57 12.79
N ASP A 21 -0.83 -4.74 12.64
CA ASP A 21 0.22 -5.03 11.68
C ASP A 21 -0.29 -5.75 10.43
N ALA A 22 -1.62 -5.95 10.30
CA ALA A 22 -2.22 -6.68 9.20
C ALA A 22 -2.24 -5.82 7.93
N GLY A 23 -1.20 -5.98 7.10
CA GLY A 23 -1.25 -5.62 5.69
C GLY A 23 -2.02 -6.66 4.85
N PRO A 24 -1.88 -6.64 3.52
CA PRO A 24 -2.43 -7.68 2.66
C PRO A 24 -1.79 -9.04 2.93
N LEU A 25 -2.59 -9.99 3.41
CA LEU A 25 -2.15 -11.33 3.77
C LEU A 25 -2.61 -12.36 2.74
N SER A 26 -1.71 -13.27 2.36
CA SER A 26 -2.05 -14.49 1.65
C SER A 26 -2.79 -15.46 2.56
N MET A 27 -3.56 -16.38 1.97
CA MET A 27 -4.28 -17.40 2.74
C MET A 27 -3.37 -18.26 3.64
N THR A 28 -2.12 -18.51 3.22
CA THR A 28 -1.14 -19.23 4.05
C THR A 28 -0.70 -18.40 5.26
N GLU A 29 -0.47 -17.10 5.08
CA GLU A 29 -0.13 -16.19 6.18
C GLU A 29 -1.32 -16.07 7.16
N ILE A 30 -2.56 -16.06 6.65
CA ILE A 30 -3.77 -16.08 7.50
C ILE A 30 -3.86 -17.39 8.28
N ALA A 31 -3.68 -18.54 7.63
CA ALA A 31 -3.67 -19.84 8.30
C ALA A 31 -2.61 -19.91 9.41
N TYR A 32 -1.41 -19.39 9.14
CA TYR A 32 -0.33 -19.31 10.13
C TYR A 32 -0.73 -18.46 11.35
N ARG A 33 -1.28 -17.25 11.12
CA ARG A 33 -1.72 -16.36 12.21
C ARG A 33 -2.91 -16.94 13.00
N VAL A 34 -3.83 -17.64 12.35
CA VAL A 34 -4.92 -18.34 13.05
C VAL A 34 -4.39 -19.51 13.90
N ALA A 35 -3.40 -20.26 13.41
CA ALA A 35 -2.76 -21.32 14.20
C ALA A 35 -2.10 -20.74 15.47
N LEU A 36 -1.40 -19.61 15.34
CA LEU A 36 -0.82 -18.88 16.47
C LEU A 36 -1.88 -18.44 17.50
N LEU A 37 -3.02 -17.91 17.06
CA LEU A 37 -4.12 -17.53 17.95
C LEU A 37 -4.68 -18.72 18.75
N GLN A 38 -4.63 -19.92 18.18
CA GLN A 38 -5.08 -21.16 18.81
C GLN A 38 -4.00 -21.82 19.70
N GLY A 39 -2.87 -21.14 19.92
CA GLY A 39 -1.76 -21.63 20.73
C GLY A 39 -0.96 -22.76 20.08
N VAL A 40 -1.10 -22.97 18.76
CA VAL A 40 -0.25 -23.91 18.02
C VAL A 40 0.98 -23.15 17.57
N ASP A 41 2.15 -23.54 18.09
CA ASP A 41 3.43 -23.00 17.62
C ASP A 41 3.68 -23.51 16.19
N PRO A 42 3.63 -22.63 15.17
CA PRO A 42 3.87 -23.02 13.81
C PRO A 42 5.35 -23.27 13.52
N GLY A 43 6.27 -23.04 14.48
CA GLY A 43 7.64 -23.54 14.42
C GLY A 43 7.69 -25.08 14.27
N ASP A 44 6.66 -25.77 14.77
CA ASP A 44 6.47 -27.21 14.57
C ASP A 44 5.89 -27.56 13.18
N LEU A 45 5.38 -26.57 12.44
CA LEU A 45 4.78 -26.70 11.11
C LEU A 45 5.76 -26.18 10.04
N VAL A 46 6.77 -26.99 9.76
CA VAL A 46 7.92 -26.69 8.89
C VAL A 46 7.52 -26.35 7.44
N THR A 47 6.35 -26.77 6.95
CA THR A 47 5.92 -26.52 5.56
C THR A 47 4.52 -25.92 5.43
N SER A 48 4.31 -25.15 4.35
CA SER A 48 2.98 -24.62 3.97
C SER A 48 1.90 -25.71 3.91
N ASP A 49 2.26 -26.92 3.48
CA ASP A 49 1.37 -28.08 3.43
C ASP A 49 0.95 -28.55 4.83
N GLN A 50 1.85 -28.50 5.81
CA GLN A 50 1.55 -28.84 7.20
C GLN A 50 0.62 -27.80 7.83
N ILE A 51 0.84 -26.51 7.55
CA ILE A 51 -0.05 -25.43 8.00
C ILE A 51 -1.45 -25.59 7.39
N GLN A 52 -1.55 -25.90 6.09
CA GLN A 52 -2.83 -26.12 5.39
C GLN A 52 -3.55 -27.41 5.82
N LYS A 53 -2.84 -28.37 6.40
CA LYS A 53 -3.45 -29.56 7.01
C LYS A 53 -3.86 -29.33 8.45
N ALA A 54 -3.07 -28.55 9.19
CA ALA A 54 -3.36 -28.18 10.57
C ALA A 54 -4.58 -27.26 10.65
N VAL A 55 -4.63 -26.24 9.80
CA VAL A 55 -5.80 -25.36 9.63
C VAL A 55 -6.58 -25.83 8.42
N SER A 56 -7.85 -26.19 8.60
CA SER A 56 -8.70 -26.66 7.49
C SER A 56 -8.73 -25.67 6.33
N HIS A 57 -7.92 -25.94 5.30
CA HIS A 57 -7.76 -25.06 4.13
C HIS A 57 -9.10 -24.78 3.44
N TYR A 58 -9.93 -25.82 3.31
CA TYR A 58 -11.25 -25.70 2.70
C TYR A 58 -12.17 -24.77 3.51
N THR A 59 -12.16 -24.91 4.84
CA THR A 59 -12.93 -24.03 5.74
C THR A 59 -12.45 -22.60 5.64
N LEU A 60 -11.13 -22.37 5.69
CA LEU A 60 -10.56 -21.03 5.59
C LEU A 60 -10.89 -20.37 4.25
N LYS A 61 -10.75 -21.09 3.14
CA LYS A 61 -11.11 -20.60 1.80
C LYS A 61 -12.58 -20.18 1.73
N ASN A 62 -13.49 -20.98 2.28
CA ASN A 62 -14.93 -20.67 2.26
C ASN A 62 -15.26 -19.47 3.16
N LEU A 63 -14.61 -19.35 4.32
CA LEU A 63 -14.77 -18.19 5.20
C LEU A 63 -14.29 -16.91 4.52
N LEU A 64 -13.10 -16.93 3.90
CA LEU A 64 -12.58 -15.77 3.18
C LEU A 64 -13.49 -15.37 2.01
N ALA A 65 -14.06 -16.34 1.28
CA ALA A 65 -15.04 -16.07 0.23
C ALA A 65 -16.30 -15.42 0.80
N ALA A 66 -16.87 -15.96 1.89
CA ALA A 66 -18.06 -15.42 2.55
C ALA A 66 -17.80 -14.00 3.10
N MET A 67 -16.67 -13.77 3.77
CA MET A 67 -16.28 -12.46 4.29
C MET A 67 -16.08 -11.43 3.16
N THR A 68 -15.56 -11.87 2.01
CA THR A 68 -15.43 -11.00 0.83
C THR A 68 -16.80 -10.59 0.29
N VAL A 69 -17.74 -11.54 0.17
CA VAL A 69 -19.12 -11.27 -0.27
C VAL A 69 -19.86 -10.36 0.70
N ASN A 70 -19.66 -10.56 2.01
CA ASN A 70 -20.27 -9.75 3.07
C ASN A 70 -19.60 -8.39 3.27
N GLY A 71 -18.54 -8.07 2.50
CA GLY A 71 -17.84 -6.79 2.58
C GLY A 71 -17.01 -6.58 3.85
N LEU A 72 -16.67 -7.66 4.57
CA LEU A 72 -15.80 -7.62 5.76
C LEU A 72 -14.31 -7.66 5.38
N ALA A 73 -13.99 -8.39 4.30
CA ALA A 73 -12.65 -8.51 3.76
C ALA A 73 -12.61 -8.03 2.31
N VAL A 74 -11.50 -7.44 1.90
CA VAL A 74 -11.25 -7.08 0.50
C VAL A 74 -10.23 -8.06 -0.06
N ARG A 75 -10.60 -8.72 -1.16
CA ARG A 75 -9.68 -9.58 -1.92
C ARG A 75 -9.02 -8.75 -3.01
N THR A 76 -7.71 -8.56 -2.91
CA THR A 76 -6.89 -7.91 -3.94
C THR A 76 -5.85 -8.88 -4.52
N SER A 77 -5.07 -8.42 -5.48
CA SER A 77 -3.94 -9.17 -6.03
C SER A 77 -2.64 -8.46 -5.67
N ALA A 78 -1.70 -9.18 -5.08
CA ALA A 78 -0.34 -8.70 -4.86
C ALA A 78 0.64 -9.48 -5.73
N PHE A 79 1.53 -8.76 -6.41
CA PHE A 79 2.61 -9.38 -7.17
C PHE A 79 3.72 -9.84 -6.22
N ARG A 80 3.91 -11.14 -6.08
CA ARG A 80 4.98 -11.74 -5.26
C ARG A 80 5.71 -12.82 -6.05
N ARG A 81 7.06 -12.74 -6.12
CA ARG A 81 7.92 -13.70 -6.82
C ARG A 81 7.52 -13.96 -8.29
N GLY A 82 7.24 -12.89 -9.05
CA GLY A 82 6.90 -13.03 -10.48
C GLY A 82 5.46 -13.46 -10.77
N GLN A 83 4.62 -13.64 -9.75
CA GLN A 83 3.24 -14.11 -9.91
C GLN A 83 2.27 -13.24 -9.09
N ASN A 84 1.09 -12.98 -9.65
CA ASN A 84 -0.02 -12.39 -8.90
C ASN A 84 -0.65 -13.45 -8.00
N ARG A 85 -0.66 -13.19 -6.69
CA ARG A 85 -1.31 -14.04 -5.71
C ARG A 85 -2.46 -13.30 -5.05
N PRO A 86 -3.60 -13.97 -4.81
CA PRO A 86 -4.69 -13.35 -4.08
C PRO A 86 -4.25 -13.10 -2.64
N VAL A 87 -4.52 -11.89 -2.18
CA VAL A 87 -4.31 -11.47 -0.80
C VAL A 87 -5.62 -10.89 -0.27
N TRP A 88 -5.78 -10.95 1.04
CA TRP A 88 -6.92 -10.44 1.76
C TRP A 88 -6.46 -9.46 2.81
N GLU A 89 -7.23 -8.41 2.99
CA GLU A 89 -7.06 -7.42 4.05
C GLU A 89 -8.45 -7.05 4.59
N SER A 90 -8.51 -6.52 5.80
CA SER A 90 -9.79 -6.00 6.31
C SER A 90 -10.26 -4.83 5.46
N ARG A 91 -11.58 -4.66 5.39
CA ARG A 91 -12.17 -3.50 4.69
C ARG A 91 -11.65 -2.18 5.24
N GLU A 92 -11.48 -2.08 6.55
CA GLU A 92 -11.02 -0.87 7.23
C GLU A 92 -9.56 -0.55 6.88
N ALA A 93 -8.68 -1.55 6.91
CA ALA A 93 -7.28 -1.38 6.49
C ALA A 93 -7.18 -0.98 5.01
N HIS A 94 -8.02 -1.57 4.14
CA HIS A 94 -8.07 -1.21 2.72
C HIS A 94 -8.47 0.25 2.52
N ALA A 95 -9.54 0.70 3.19
CA ALA A 95 -10.03 2.06 3.09
C ALA A 95 -8.98 3.09 3.57
N ALA A 96 -8.31 2.80 4.70
CA ALA A 96 -7.24 3.65 5.22
C ALA A 96 -6.06 3.76 4.23
N ARG A 97 -5.66 2.66 3.59
CA ARG A 97 -4.60 2.70 2.56
C ARG A 97 -5.02 3.50 1.33
N MET A 98 -6.22 3.26 0.81
CA MET A 98 -6.72 3.99 -0.36
C MET A 98 -6.79 5.50 -0.09
N GLN A 99 -7.25 5.89 1.11
CA GLN A 99 -7.25 7.29 1.53
C GLN A 99 -5.83 7.87 1.60
N ALA A 100 -4.88 7.15 2.21
CA ALA A 100 -3.48 7.60 2.29
C ALA A 100 -2.83 7.73 0.89
N GLU A 101 -3.12 6.80 -0.02
CA GLU A 101 -2.65 6.89 -1.41
C GLU A 101 -3.28 8.10 -2.14
N ASP A 102 -4.56 8.34 -1.94
CA ASP A 102 -5.26 9.47 -2.55
C ASP A 102 -4.74 10.81 -2.00
N GLU A 103 -4.48 10.90 -0.69
CA GLU A 103 -3.83 12.06 -0.06
C GLU A 103 -2.42 12.30 -0.63
N GLN A 104 -1.62 11.25 -0.82
CA GLN A 104 -0.30 11.35 -1.46
C GLN A 104 -0.38 11.81 -2.92
N ARG A 105 -1.33 11.26 -3.70
CA ARG A 105 -1.54 11.68 -5.09
C ARG A 105 -1.97 13.15 -5.15
N GLN A 106 -2.88 13.58 -4.28
CA GLN A 106 -3.30 14.98 -4.20
C GLN A 106 -2.14 15.89 -3.82
N ALA A 107 -1.33 15.54 -2.82
CA ALA A 107 -0.14 16.29 -2.44
C ALA A 107 0.87 16.40 -3.59
N ALA A 108 1.10 15.32 -4.34
CA ALA A 108 1.97 15.32 -5.51
C ALA A 108 1.42 16.21 -6.65
N LEU A 109 0.11 16.20 -6.88
CA LEU A 109 -0.54 17.08 -7.87
C LEU A 109 -0.46 18.55 -7.45
N MET A 110 -0.69 18.87 -6.17
CA MET A 110 -0.54 20.22 -5.64
C MET A 110 0.91 20.72 -5.73
N ALA A 111 1.89 19.88 -5.39
CA ALA A 111 3.30 20.21 -5.56
C ALA A 111 3.63 20.49 -7.03
N LYS A 112 3.17 19.66 -7.97
CA LYS A 112 3.38 19.88 -9.40
C LYS A 112 2.70 21.17 -9.91
N ALA A 113 1.48 21.46 -9.44
CA ALA A 113 0.77 22.69 -9.79
C ALA A 113 1.49 23.93 -9.24
N GLN A 114 2.00 23.87 -8.01
CA GLN A 114 2.85 24.92 -7.46
C GLN A 114 4.11 25.10 -8.30
N HIS A 115 4.87 24.03 -8.57
CA HIS A 115 6.06 24.10 -9.42
C HIS A 115 5.79 24.69 -10.80
N GLY A 116 4.62 24.41 -11.41
CA GLY A 116 4.18 25.05 -12.65
C GLY A 116 3.91 26.55 -12.50
N ALA A 117 3.22 26.97 -11.43
CA ALA A 117 2.98 28.39 -11.14
C ALA A 117 4.28 29.16 -10.86
N TRP A 118 5.27 28.54 -10.19
CA TRP A 118 6.60 29.13 -9.99
C TRP A 118 7.37 29.23 -11.31
N ALA A 119 7.27 28.24 -12.21
CA ALA A 119 7.89 28.28 -13.53
C ALA A 119 7.27 29.37 -14.43
N GLU A 120 5.94 29.53 -14.38
CA GLU A 120 5.25 30.61 -15.09
C GLU A 120 5.57 31.99 -14.51
N LEU A 121 5.70 32.11 -13.19
CA LEU A 121 6.15 33.34 -12.55
C LEU A 121 7.60 33.70 -12.95
N ALA A 122 8.50 32.71 -12.97
CA ALA A 122 9.88 32.89 -13.42
C ALA A 122 9.96 33.31 -14.90
N ALA A 123 9.15 32.70 -15.77
CA ALA A 123 9.10 33.05 -17.19
C ALA A 123 8.58 34.49 -17.43
N ARG A 124 7.61 34.95 -16.64
CA ARG A 124 7.13 36.35 -16.72
C ARG A 124 8.17 37.36 -16.24
N HIS A 125 8.96 36.99 -15.22
CA HIS A 125 10.05 37.84 -14.74
C HIS A 125 11.26 37.87 -15.70
N ASP A 126 11.53 36.82 -16.47
CA ASP A 126 12.57 36.86 -17.50
C ASP A 126 12.25 37.85 -18.64
N GLU A 127 10.97 38.09 -18.96
CA GLU A 127 10.57 39.08 -19.98
C GLU A 127 10.63 40.53 -19.46
N GLU A 128 10.23 40.80 -18.21
CA GLU A 128 10.32 42.16 -17.62
C GLU A 128 11.75 42.55 -17.21
N TYR A 129 12.60 41.59 -16.82
CA TYR A 129 13.98 41.87 -16.42
C TYR A 129 15.00 41.81 -17.56
N ALA A 130 14.68 41.19 -18.71
CA ALA A 130 15.56 41.24 -19.89
C ALA A 130 15.73 42.67 -20.43
N GLU A 131 14.69 43.50 -20.40
CA GLU A 131 14.76 44.90 -20.82
C GLU A 131 15.55 45.76 -19.82
N LEU A 132 15.38 45.53 -18.51
CA LEU A 132 16.17 46.19 -17.47
C LEU A 132 17.65 45.79 -17.52
N LEU A 133 17.96 44.52 -17.83
CA LEU A 133 19.31 44.03 -18.05
C LEU A 133 19.93 44.63 -19.33
N ALA A 134 19.15 44.75 -20.42
CA ALA A 134 19.60 45.38 -21.66
C ALA A 134 19.89 46.88 -21.50
N VAL A 135 19.06 47.61 -20.73
CA VAL A 135 19.31 49.01 -20.39
C VAL A 135 20.53 49.16 -19.47
N HIS A 136 20.74 48.25 -18.50
CA HIS A 136 21.95 48.26 -17.66
C HIS A 136 23.22 47.87 -18.43
N LEU A 137 23.16 46.92 -19.38
CA LEU A 137 24.30 46.56 -20.24
C LEU A 137 24.65 47.69 -21.23
N ALA A 138 23.64 48.38 -21.76
CA ALA A 138 23.83 49.56 -22.60
C ALA A 138 24.36 50.76 -21.82
N ALA A 139 23.96 50.92 -20.55
CA ALA A 139 24.48 51.97 -19.66
C ALA A 139 25.92 51.70 -19.16
N LEU A 140 26.36 50.44 -19.13
CA LEU A 140 27.74 50.03 -18.82
C LEU A 140 28.69 50.06 -20.02
N ALA A 141 28.17 50.35 -21.22
CA ALA A 141 28.96 50.52 -22.44
C ALA A 141 28.93 52.00 -22.86
N PRO A 142 29.55 52.94 -22.11
CA PRO A 142 30.76 53.56 -22.70
C PRO A 142 31.72 54.26 -21.71
N ALA A 143 33.03 53.94 -21.84
CA ALA A 143 34.19 54.87 -21.74
C ALA A 143 35.45 54.12 -21.26
N GLY A 144 36.17 53.48 -22.19
CA GLY A 144 37.44 52.80 -21.91
C GLY A 144 38.12 52.38 -23.20
N SER A 145 38.93 53.29 -23.73
CA SER A 145 39.73 53.24 -24.96
C SER A 145 40.56 51.98 -25.18
N ALA A 146 40.44 51.38 -26.37
CA ALA A 146 41.54 51.09 -27.30
C ALA A 146 40.97 50.85 -28.70
#